data_AF-W6MJS9-F1
#
_entry.id   AF-W6MJS9-F1
#
_cell.length_a   1.000
_cell.length_b   1.000
_cell.length_c   1.000
_cell.angle_alpha   90.00
_cell.angle_beta   90.00
_cell.angle_gamma   90.00
#
_symmetry.space_group_name_H-M   'P 1'
#
loop_
_entity.id
_entity.type
_entity.pdbx_description
1 polymer ?
#
loop_
_entity_poly.entity_id
_entity_poly.type
_entity_poly.pdbx_seq_one_letter_code
_entity_poly.pdbx_strand_id
1 'polypeptide(L)' 'MSGYIKNVVSKTAPHVGQINPTTVKKWTPILGLWGGAALFGVFTFTEHWPLFQQTFFQKIPYFGDYWVHTLDPEDSPQ' A
#
# COMPACT_ATOMS: atom_id res chain seq x y z
N MET A 1 -27.49 44.36 22.02
CA MET A 1 -26.15 44.60 21.43
C MET A 1 -25.88 43.46 20.46
N SER A 2 -26.22 43.63 19.18
CA SER A 2 -26.09 42.58 18.17
C SER A 2 -24.82 42.84 17.36
N GLY A 3 -23.82 41.97 17.52
CA GLY A 3 -22.51 42.13 16.89
C GLY A 3 -22.54 41.73 15.42
N TYR A 4 -22.47 42.71 14.52
CA TYR A 4 -22.28 42.48 13.08
C TYR A 4 -20.84 42.02 12.82
N ILE A 5 -20.66 40.77 12.40
CA ILE A 5 -19.37 40.28 11.89
C ILE A 5 -19.23 40.76 10.45
N LYS A 6 -18.53 41.88 10.27
CA LYS A 6 -18.43 42.61 9.00
C LYS A 6 -17.50 41.99 7.95
N ASN A 7 -16.64 41.03 8.32
CA ASN A 7 -15.63 40.49 7.41
C ASN A 7 -15.49 38.97 7.56
N VAL A 8 -15.83 38.21 6.52
CA VAL A 8 -15.46 36.79 6.41
C VAL A 8 -14.01 36.75 5.92
N VAL A 9 -13.07 36.47 6.83
CA VAL A 9 -11.66 36.26 6.48
C VAL A 9 -11.55 34.85 5.89
N SER A 10 -11.74 34.73 4.58
CA SER A 10 -11.48 33.50 3.84
C SER A 10 -9.99 33.41 3.52
N LYS A 11 -9.31 32.39 4.07
CA LYS A 11 -7.97 32.02 3.63
C LYS A 11 -8.11 31.08 2.44
N THR A 12 -7.70 31.52 1.26
CA THR A 12 -7.55 30.62 0.10
C THR A 12 -6.47 29.60 0.42
N ALA A 13 -6.87 28.32 0.50
CA ALA A 13 -5.90 27.24 0.71
C ALA A 13 -5.01 27.12 -0.55
N PRO A 14 -3.70 26.89 -0.41
CA PRO A 14 -2.83 26.67 -1.56
C PRO A 14 -3.32 25.44 -2.31
N HIS A 15 -3.65 25.60 -3.59
CA HIS A 15 -4.09 24.54 -4.49
C HIS A 15 -3.29 24.59 -5.79
N VAL A 16 -3.00 23.43 -6.36
CA VAL A 16 -2.39 23.30 -7.70
C VAL A 16 -3.49 22.79 -8.61
N GLY A 17 -4.08 23.67 -9.42
CA GLY A 17 -5.28 23.35 -10.19
C GLY A 17 -6.43 22.89 -9.28
N GLN A 18 -6.95 21.68 -9.51
CA GLN A 18 -8.00 21.05 -8.69
C GLN A 18 -7.47 20.27 -7.46
N ILE A 19 -6.15 20.14 -7.32
CA ILE A 19 -5.53 19.40 -6.21
C ILE A 19 -5.29 20.36 -5.06
N ASN A 20 -5.96 20.10 -3.93
CA ASN A 20 -5.75 20.82 -2.68
C ASN A 20 -5.34 19.82 -1.56
N PRO A 21 -4.61 20.27 -0.52
CA PRO A 21 -4.13 19.40 0.56
C PRO A 21 -5.26 18.66 1.29
N THR A 22 -6.43 19.28 1.38
CA THR A 22 -7.62 18.71 2.01
C THR A 22 -8.17 17.53 1.20
N THR A 23 -8.20 17.64 -0.12
CA THR A 23 -8.59 16.60 -1.07
C THR A 23 -7.58 15.46 -1.00
N VAL A 24 -6.27 15.74 -1.01
CA VAL A 24 -5.24 14.69 -0.88
C VAL A 24 -5.45 13.90 0.41
N LYS A 25 -5.64 14.56 1.56
CA LYS A 25 -5.90 13.88 2.84
C LYS A 25 -7.20 13.05 2.82
N LYS A 26 -8.26 13.56 2.19
CA LYS A 26 -9.53 12.84 2.04
C LYS A 26 -9.40 11.57 1.18
N TRP A 27 -8.59 11.63 0.12
CA TRP A 27 -8.41 10.52 -0.82
C TRP A 27 -7.26 9.58 -0.44
N THR A 28 -6.39 9.96 0.49
CA THR A 28 -5.29 9.11 1.00
C THR A 28 -5.76 7.73 1.47
N PRO A 29 -6.80 7.58 2.32
CA PRO A 29 -7.21 6.26 2.79
C PRO A 29 -7.72 5.36 1.66
N ILE A 30 -8.54 5.89 0.74
CA ILE A 30 -9.08 5.11 -0.37
C ILE A 30 -7.97 4.72 -1.36
N LEU A 31 -7.03 5.62 -1.65
CA LEU A 31 -5.85 5.30 -2.47
C LEU A 31 -4.92 4.31 -1.78
N GLY A 32 -4.82 4.36 -0.45
CA GLY A 32 -4.12 3.34 0.35
C GLY A 32 -4.75 1.96 0.19
N LEU A 33 -6.08 1.86 0.22
CA LEU A 33 -6.78 0.60 -0.03
C LEU A 33 -6.56 0.08 -1.45
N TRP A 34 -6.64 0.95 -2.46
CA TRP A 34 -6.34 0.57 -3.85
C TRP A 34 -4.87 0.18 -4.04
N GLY A 35 -3.94 0.88 -3.40
CA GLY A 35 -2.52 0.53 -3.40
C GLY A 35 -2.26 -0.81 -2.75
N GLY A 36 -2.91 -1.09 -1.61
CA GLY A 36 -2.88 -2.40 -0.96
C GLY A 36 -3.46 -3.49 -1.85
N ALA A 37 -4.64 -3.29 -2.43
CA ALA A 37 -5.27 -4.25 -3.33
C ALA A 37 -4.42 -4.54 -4.58
N ALA A 38 -3.81 -3.51 -5.18
CA ALA A 38 -2.88 -3.66 -6.29
C ALA A 38 -1.62 -4.45 -5.87
N LEU A 39 -1.06 -4.18 -4.69
CA LEU A 39 0.05 -4.96 -4.13
C LEU A 39 -0.35 -6.43 -3.94
N PHE A 40 -1.52 -6.72 -3.36
CA PHE A 40 -2.04 -8.09 -3.25
C PHE A 40 -2.24 -8.76 -4.61
N GLY A 41 -2.72 -8.02 -5.61
CA GLY A 41 -2.81 -8.50 -6.99
C GLY A 41 -1.43 -8.85 -7.54
N VAL A 42 -0.44 -7.97 -7.38
CA VAL A 42 0.95 -8.23 -7.78
C VAL A 42 1.49 -9.47 -7.06
N PHE A 43 1.31 -9.58 -5.73
CA PHE A 43 1.69 -10.77 -4.97
C PHE A 43 1.08 -12.06 -5.55
N THR A 44 -0.18 -12.02 -5.96
CA THR A 44 -0.86 -13.17 -6.58
C THR A 44 -0.24 -13.52 -7.94
N PHE A 45 0.08 -12.52 -8.77
CA PHE A 45 0.72 -12.77 -10.07
C PHE A 45 2.19 -13.16 -9.96
N THR A 46 2.90 -12.73 -8.91
CA THR A 46 4.32 -13.04 -8.66
C THR A 46 4.52 -14.22 -7.74
N GLU A 47 3.46 -14.97 -7.42
CA GLU A 47 3.51 -16.17 -6.58
C GLU A 47 4.49 -17.23 -7.11
N HIS A 48 4.69 -17.32 -8.44
CA HIS A 48 5.67 -18.22 -9.06
C HIS A 48 7.10 -17.65 -9.17
N TRP A 49 7.36 -16.44 -8.69
CA TRP A 49 8.68 -15.79 -8.79
C TRP A 49 9.56 -16.14 -7.57
N PRO A 50 10.69 -16.85 -7.73
CA PRO A 50 11.48 -17.39 -6.62
C PRO A 50 12.05 -16.29 -5.69
N LEU A 51 12.45 -15.15 -6.24
CA LEU A 51 12.89 -13.98 -5.46
C LEU A 51 11.79 -13.40 -4.56
N PHE A 52 10.52 -13.44 -4.99
CA PHE A 52 9.39 -12.88 -4.24
C PHE A 52 8.95 -13.84 -3.12
N GLN A 53 9.00 -15.15 -3.40
CA GLN A 53 8.83 -16.22 -2.41
C GLN A 53 9.80 -16.06 -1.24
N GLN A 54 11.09 -15.88 -1.54
CA GLN A 54 12.13 -15.75 -0.51
C GLN A 54 12.05 -14.45 0.30
N THR A 55 11.61 -13.35 -0.32
CA THR A 55 11.63 -12.02 0.32
C THR A 55 10.37 -11.69 1.10
N PHE A 56 9.19 -12.07 0.60
CA PHE A 56 7.91 -11.72 1.19
C PHE A 56 7.17 -12.92 1.77
N PHE A 57 7.03 -14.00 1.00
CA PHE A 57 6.20 -15.13 1.42
C PHE A 57 6.81 -15.97 2.56
N GLN A 58 8.14 -16.15 2.58
CA GLN A 58 8.84 -16.82 3.68
C GLN A 58 8.77 -16.07 5.03
N LYS A 59 8.44 -14.77 5.03
CA LYS A 59 8.31 -13.96 6.25
C LYS A 59 6.90 -13.98 6.86
N ILE A 60 5.95 -14.68 6.24
CA ILE A 60 4.59 -14.81 6.77
C ILE A 60 4.62 -15.91 7.85
N PRO A 61 4.47 -15.56 9.15
CA PRO A 61 4.40 -16.58 10.20
C PRO A 61 3.18 -17.47 9.92
N TYR A 62 3.39 -18.79 9.92
CA TYR A 62 2.43 -19.87 9.61
C TYR A 62 2.37 -20.40 8.16
N PHE A 63 2.59 -19.55 7.14
CA PHE A 63 2.56 -19.99 5.72
C PHE A 63 3.94 -20.01 5.05
N GLY A 64 4.98 -19.50 5.73
CA GLY A 64 6.35 -19.47 5.20
C GLY A 64 6.94 -20.85 4.90
N ASP A 65 6.64 -21.85 5.74
CA ASP A 65 7.15 -23.23 5.58
C ASP A 65 6.63 -23.92 4.30
N TYR A 66 5.51 -23.48 3.73
CA TYR A 66 4.99 -24.02 2.45
C TYR A 66 5.87 -23.61 1.25
N TRP A 67 6.61 -22.50 1.38
CA TRP A 67 7.49 -21.95 0.34
C TRP A 67 8.98 -22.19 0.63
N VAL A 68 9.29 -22.88 1.73
CA VAL A 68 10.62 -23.42 1.97
C VAL A 68 10.68 -24.75 1.24
N HIS A 69 11.25 -24.74 0.04
CA HIS A 69 11.75 -25.97 -0.57
C HIS A 69 12.88 -26.50 0.31
N THR A 70 12.55 -27.36 1.27
CA THR A 70 13.47 -28.36 1.80
C THR A 70 13.70 -29.36 0.67
N LEU A 71 14.54 -28.98 -0.30
CA LEU A 71 15.21 -29.97 -1.13
C LEU A 71 16.20 -30.65 -0.20
N ASP A 72 15.93 -31.91 0.14
CA ASP A 72 16.93 -32.73 0.80
C ASP A 72 18.18 -32.75 -0.10
N PRO A 73 19.39 -32.54 0.45
CA PRO A 73 20.62 -32.46 -0.34
C PRO A 73 20.91 -33.70 -1.21
N GLU A 74 20.22 -34.82 -0.97
CA GLU A 74 20.35 -36.06 -1.72
C GLU A 74 19.66 -36.05 -3.10
N ASP A 75 18.69 -35.16 -3.35
CA ASP A 75 17.94 -35.10 -4.63
C ASP A 75 18.45 -34.01 -5.59
N SER A 76 19.57 -33.37 -5.24
CA SER A 76 20.25 -32.41 -6.12
C SER A 76 21.25 -33.14 -7.02
N PRO A 77 20.97 -33.32 -8.32
CA PRO A 77 22.01 -33.78 -9.25
C PRO A 77 23.07 -32.67 -9.36
N GLN A 78 24.25 -32.91 -8.77
CA GLN A 78 25.45 -32.12 -9.07
C GLN A 78 25.89 -32.37 -10.52
#